data_AF-A0A3D3R477-F1
#
_entry.id   AF-A0A3D3R477-F1
#
_cell.length_a   1.000
_cell.length_b   1.000
_cell.length_c   1.000
_cell.angle_alpha   90.00
_cell.angle_beta   90.00
_cell.angle_gamma   90.00
#
_symmetry.space_group_name_H-M   'P 1'
#
loop_
_entity.id
_entity.type
_entity.pdbx_description
1 polymer ?
#
loop_
_entity_poly.entity_id
_entity_poly.type
_entity_poly.pdbx_seq_one_letter_code
_entity_poly.pdbx_strand_id
1 'polypeptide(L)'
;MIAMRRTHALKFSLFLWIGLSLSLSSTTAQAEAKVAGKKSLGGSGEMIQLNLPAEQRELSGIRIHGSRYGTAKPPQERFLIYVLNQDLTEVVATEMVPYELFERGAEQWVEIKFSKPVTVPADAWIAVDFRAGRTKGVYVSYDDSTKGNRSRIGLPGIEPKPTGFSGNWMIEPVTSP
;
A
#
# COMPACT_ATOMS: atom_id res chain seq x y z
N MET A 1 -67.04 47.34 -43.81
CA MET A 1 -67.23 47.60 -42.38
C MET A 1 -67.28 46.26 -41.67
N ILE A 2 -66.33 46.00 -40.75
CA ILE A 2 -66.23 44.88 -39.80
C ILE A 2 -66.15 43.45 -40.40
N ALA A 3 -65.00 42.79 -40.24
CA ALA A 3 -64.87 41.61 -39.37
C ALA A 3 -63.46 40.99 -39.46
N MET A 4 -62.84 40.85 -38.29
CA MET A 4 -61.64 40.07 -38.00
C MET A 4 -61.75 38.62 -38.47
N ARG A 5 -60.60 38.00 -38.78
CA ARG A 5 -60.22 36.73 -38.14
C ARG A 5 -58.71 36.51 -38.15
N ARG A 6 -58.17 36.40 -36.93
CA ARG A 6 -56.81 35.98 -36.57
C ARG A 6 -56.61 34.51 -36.94
N THR A 7 -55.43 34.17 -37.41
CA THR A 7 -54.87 32.81 -37.32
C THR A 7 -53.47 32.87 -36.72
N HIS A 8 -53.30 32.08 -35.66
CA HIS A 8 -52.13 32.01 -34.79
C HIS A 8 -50.96 31.31 -35.49
N ALA A 9 -49.77 31.91 -35.42
CA ALA A 9 -48.52 31.22 -35.71
C ALA A 9 -48.02 30.54 -34.42
N LEU A 10 -48.06 29.21 -34.43
CA LEU A 10 -47.55 28.32 -33.40
C LEU A 10 -46.00 28.36 -33.43
N LYS A 11 -45.35 28.88 -32.39
CA LYS A 11 -43.89 28.78 -32.23
C LYS A 11 -43.55 27.53 -31.41
N PHE A 12 -43.08 26.49 -32.08
CA PHE A 12 -42.42 25.35 -31.45
C PHE A 12 -41.07 25.80 -30.90
N SER A 13 -40.94 25.88 -29.57
CA SER A 13 -39.66 26.11 -28.90
C SER A 13 -39.08 24.75 -28.50
N LEU A 14 -38.09 24.29 -29.26
CA LEU A 14 -37.34 23.07 -29.00
C LEU A 14 -36.33 23.37 -27.87
N PHE A 15 -36.62 22.93 -26.65
CA PHE A 15 -35.65 22.94 -25.55
C PHE A 15 -34.74 21.72 -25.68
N LEU A 16 -33.51 21.93 -26.17
CA LEU A 16 -32.46 20.91 -26.17
C LEU A 16 -31.81 20.89 -24.77
N TRP A 17 -32.18 19.92 -23.94
CA TRP A 17 -31.48 19.63 -22.69
C TRP A 17 -30.16 18.92 -23.02
N ILE A 18 -29.05 19.67 -23.03
CA ILE A 18 -27.72 19.07 -23.02
C ILE A 18 -27.46 18.65 -21.58
N GLY A 19 -27.73 17.39 -21.27
CA GLY A 19 -27.33 16.76 -20.03
C GLY A 19 -25.81 16.64 -20.00
N LEU A 20 -25.14 17.58 -19.32
CA LEU A 20 -23.73 17.44 -18.96
C LEU A 20 -23.66 16.46 -17.78
N SER A 21 -23.60 15.16 -18.08
CA SER A 21 -23.32 14.14 -17.09
C SER A 21 -21.86 14.28 -16.63
N LEU A 22 -21.65 15.03 -15.55
CA LEU A 22 -20.42 14.97 -14.76
C LEU A 22 -20.34 13.58 -14.12
N SER A 23 -19.64 12.66 -14.80
CA SER A 23 -19.15 11.45 -14.18
C SER A 23 -18.09 11.83 -13.15
N LEU A 24 -18.51 11.93 -11.88
CA LEU A 24 -17.60 11.96 -10.74
C LEU A 24 -16.86 10.62 -10.71
N SER A 25 -15.65 10.59 -11.25
CA SER A 25 -14.71 9.51 -10.96
C SER A 25 -14.39 9.56 -9.47
N SER A 26 -15.00 8.67 -8.70
CA SER A 26 -14.68 8.48 -7.28
C SER A 26 -13.34 7.78 -7.16
N THR A 27 -12.23 8.49 -7.37
CA THR A 27 -10.96 8.07 -6.80
C THR A 27 -11.10 8.26 -5.29
N THR A 28 -11.24 7.17 -4.54
CA THR A 28 -11.07 7.21 -3.09
C THR A 28 -9.64 7.69 -2.83
N ALA A 29 -9.49 8.98 -2.53
CA ALA A 29 -8.24 9.49 -1.99
C ALA A 29 -8.03 8.80 -0.65
N GLN A 30 -7.25 7.72 -0.64
CA GLN A 30 -6.71 7.15 0.58
C GLN A 30 -5.96 8.31 1.25
N ALA A 31 -6.42 8.76 2.42
CA ALA A 31 -5.67 9.77 3.17
C ALA A 31 -4.23 9.25 3.32
N GLU A 32 -3.24 10.04 2.87
CA GLU A 32 -1.84 9.62 2.95
C GLU A 32 -1.49 9.29 4.40
N ALA A 33 -0.91 8.12 4.62
CA ALA A 33 -0.50 7.66 5.94
C ALA A 33 0.47 8.67 6.57
N LYS A 34 0.21 9.08 7.81
CA LYS A 34 1.02 10.06 8.52
C LYS A 34 2.01 9.34 9.42
N VAL A 35 3.30 9.63 9.25
CA VAL A 35 4.36 9.06 10.09
C VAL A 35 4.14 9.46 11.56
N ALA A 36 3.91 8.47 12.42
CA ALA A 36 3.82 8.63 13.87
C ALA A 36 5.13 8.28 14.57
N GLY A 37 5.92 7.37 13.99
CA GLY A 37 7.24 7.01 14.48
C GLY A 37 7.92 6.00 13.57
N LYS A 38 9.02 5.40 14.07
CA LYS A 38 9.79 4.39 13.35
C LYS A 38 10.45 3.40 14.30
N LYS A 39 10.69 2.17 13.83
CA LYS A 39 11.33 1.12 14.63
C LYS A 39 12.08 0.12 13.74
N SER A 40 13.07 -0.55 14.34
CA SER A 40 13.76 -1.72 13.77
C SER A 40 13.56 -2.90 14.72
N LEU A 41 13.25 -4.07 14.18
CA LEU A 41 12.90 -5.26 14.98
C LEU A 41 14.05 -6.27 15.15
N GLY A 42 15.28 -5.93 14.80
CA GLY A 42 16.44 -6.83 14.96
C GLY A 42 16.28 -8.18 14.24
N GLY A 43 15.50 -8.22 13.14
CA GLY A 43 15.22 -9.45 12.39
C GLY A 43 13.99 -10.24 12.86
N SER A 44 13.11 -9.65 13.68
CA SER A 44 11.89 -10.35 14.14
C SER A 44 10.72 -10.29 13.15
N GLY A 45 10.88 -9.58 12.03
CA GLY A 45 9.92 -9.51 10.93
C GLY A 45 8.83 -8.45 11.10
N GLU A 46 8.87 -7.40 10.29
CA GLU A 46 7.80 -6.40 10.19
C GLU A 46 6.66 -6.97 9.33
N MET A 47 5.48 -7.22 9.92
CA MET A 47 4.35 -7.84 9.23
C MET A 47 3.15 -6.90 9.06
N ILE A 48 2.59 -6.82 7.86
CA ILE A 48 1.34 -6.09 7.57
C ILE A 48 0.33 -7.01 6.87
N GLN A 49 -0.93 -6.92 7.28
CA GLN A 49 -2.05 -7.57 6.60
C GLN A 49 -2.50 -6.72 5.42
N LEU A 50 -2.63 -7.36 4.26
CA LEU A 50 -3.27 -6.84 3.06
C LEU A 50 -4.73 -7.28 3.04
N ASN A 51 -5.61 -6.37 2.64
CA ASN A 51 -7.00 -6.67 2.32
C ASN A 51 -7.30 -6.05 0.96
N LEU A 52 -7.30 -6.87 -0.08
CA LEU A 52 -7.29 -6.44 -1.48
C LEU A 52 -8.55 -6.89 -2.23
N PRO A 53 -9.22 -5.98 -2.95
CA PRO A 53 -10.31 -6.35 -3.85
C PRO A 53 -9.78 -7.16 -5.03
N ALA A 54 -10.65 -7.89 -5.72
CA ALA A 54 -10.25 -8.90 -6.70
C ALA A 54 -9.34 -8.35 -7.82
N GLU A 55 -9.62 -7.14 -8.27
CA GLU A 55 -8.90 -6.39 -9.30
C GLU A 55 -7.49 -5.94 -8.87
N GLN A 56 -7.15 -5.99 -7.57
CA GLN A 56 -5.87 -5.55 -7.02
C GLN A 56 -5.03 -6.71 -6.45
N ARG A 57 -5.45 -7.96 -6.69
CA ARG A 57 -4.79 -9.15 -6.13
C ARG A 57 -3.52 -9.56 -6.86
N GLU A 58 -3.12 -8.86 -7.91
CA GLU A 58 -1.84 -9.07 -8.56
C GLU A 58 -0.83 -8.04 -8.06
N LEU A 59 0.08 -8.47 -7.19
CA LEU A 59 1.12 -7.62 -6.64
C LEU A 59 2.32 -7.59 -7.59
N SER A 60 2.68 -6.40 -8.07
CA SER A 60 3.93 -6.16 -8.80
C SER A 60 5.08 -5.76 -7.88
N GLY A 61 4.79 -5.49 -6.60
CA GLY A 61 5.78 -5.09 -5.61
C GLY A 61 5.14 -4.63 -4.30
N ILE A 62 5.96 -3.99 -3.49
CA ILE A 62 5.53 -3.23 -2.31
C ILE A 62 6.29 -1.91 -2.25
N ARG A 63 5.79 -0.95 -1.49
CA ARG A 63 6.57 0.20 -1.04
C ARG A 63 6.69 0.20 0.47
N ILE A 64 7.85 0.57 0.99
CA ILE A 64 8.14 0.64 2.42
C ILE A 64 8.61 2.05 2.74
N HIS A 65 8.00 2.69 3.74
CA HIS A 65 8.50 3.95 4.26
C HIS A 65 9.54 3.69 5.34
N GLY A 66 10.79 4.08 5.10
CA GLY A 66 11.86 3.82 6.05
C GLY A 66 13.21 4.37 5.64
N SER A 67 14.21 4.14 6.48
CA SER A 67 15.60 4.52 6.24
C SER A 67 16.57 3.48 6.77
N ARG A 68 17.71 3.33 6.09
CA ARG A 68 18.83 2.51 6.55
C ARG A 68 19.48 3.14 7.78
N TYR A 69 19.95 2.32 8.70
CA TYR A 69 20.89 2.73 9.75
C TYR A 69 22.17 1.89 9.71
N GLY A 70 23.14 2.26 10.56
CA GLY A 70 24.43 1.60 10.64
C GLY A 70 25.50 2.34 9.84
N THR A 71 26.31 1.60 9.08
CA THR A 71 27.47 2.15 8.36
C THR A 71 27.09 3.03 7.16
N ALA A 72 28.03 3.87 6.73
CA ALA A 72 27.83 4.77 5.58
C ALA A 72 27.61 4.01 4.26
N LYS A 73 28.37 2.92 4.03
CA LYS A 73 28.14 2.02 2.90
C LYS A 73 26.98 1.06 3.23
N PRO A 74 26.03 0.84 2.32
CA PRO A 74 24.99 -0.17 2.52
C PRO A 74 25.60 -1.58 2.60
N PRO A 75 25.04 -2.49 3.41
CA PRO A 75 25.41 -3.90 3.40
C PRO A 75 25.28 -4.52 1.99
N GLN A 76 26.19 -5.42 1.64
CA GLN A 76 26.10 -6.21 0.39
C GLN A 76 25.10 -7.37 0.51
N GLU A 77 24.69 -7.70 1.73
CA GLU A 77 23.68 -8.71 2.00
C GLU A 77 22.30 -8.25 1.51
N ARG A 78 21.42 -9.23 1.30
CA ARG A 78 20.02 -9.01 0.94
C ARG A 78 19.13 -9.32 2.13
N PHE A 79 18.03 -8.58 2.23
CA PHE A 79 16.92 -8.89 3.12
C PHE A 79 15.83 -9.64 2.36
N LEU A 80 14.86 -10.22 3.08
CA LEU A 80 13.77 -10.98 2.47
C LEU A 80 12.44 -10.27 2.65
N ILE A 81 11.59 -10.38 1.64
CA ILE A 81 10.16 -10.09 1.71
C ILE A 81 9.44 -11.40 1.46
N TYR A 82 8.54 -11.77 2.36
CA TYR A 82 7.66 -12.91 2.21
C TYR A 82 6.25 -12.44 1.95
N VAL A 83 5.60 -13.04 0.96
CA VAL A 83 4.17 -12.95 0.74
C VAL A 83 3.55 -14.24 1.26
N LEU A 84 2.59 -14.12 2.17
CA LEU A 84 1.97 -15.23 2.88
C LEU A 84 0.47 -15.24 2.61
N ASN A 85 -0.11 -16.44 2.64
CA ASN A 85 -1.56 -16.59 2.65
C ASN A 85 -2.19 -16.09 3.98
N GLN A 86 -3.51 -16.05 4.04
CA GLN A 86 -4.27 -15.48 5.17
C GLN A 86 -3.96 -16.15 6.52
N ASP A 87 -3.80 -17.47 6.53
CA ASP A 87 -3.61 -18.29 7.74
C ASP A 87 -2.14 -18.53 8.09
N LEU A 88 -1.21 -17.93 7.33
CA LEU A 88 0.24 -17.97 7.55
C LEU A 88 0.88 -19.35 7.35
N THR A 89 0.16 -20.30 6.75
CA THR A 89 0.63 -21.67 6.54
C THR A 89 1.47 -21.82 5.27
N GLU A 90 1.33 -20.91 4.31
CA GLU A 90 1.99 -20.98 3.00
C GLU A 90 2.73 -19.68 2.66
N VAL A 91 3.97 -19.83 2.16
CA VAL A 91 4.73 -18.75 1.53
C VAL A 91 4.41 -18.74 0.03
N VAL A 92 3.58 -17.80 -0.38
CA VAL A 92 3.16 -17.59 -1.78
C VAL A 92 4.32 -17.10 -2.64
N ALA A 93 5.15 -16.22 -2.09
CA ALA A 93 6.34 -15.71 -2.77
C ALA A 93 7.43 -15.28 -1.79
N THR A 94 8.67 -15.26 -2.26
CA THR A 94 9.82 -14.72 -1.54
C THR A 94 10.65 -13.87 -2.48
N GLU A 95 10.97 -12.66 -2.07
CA GLU A 95 11.83 -11.74 -2.80
C GLU A 95 13.07 -11.43 -1.96
N MET A 96 14.24 -11.47 -2.61
CA MET A 96 15.51 -11.08 -1.98
C MET A 96 15.87 -9.69 -2.47
N VAL A 97 16.05 -8.75 -1.57
CA VAL A 97 16.16 -7.33 -1.92
C VAL A 97 17.44 -6.72 -1.34
N PRO A 98 18.19 -5.90 -2.11
CA PRO A 98 19.41 -5.32 -1.62
C PRO A 98 19.12 -4.15 -0.67
N TYR A 99 19.94 -4.01 0.36
CA TYR A 99 19.85 -2.90 1.30
C TYR A 99 20.11 -1.53 0.68
N GLU A 100 20.77 -1.48 -0.47
CA GLU A 100 21.12 -0.24 -1.17
C GLU A 100 19.89 0.55 -1.65
N LEU A 101 18.72 -0.07 -1.72
CA LEU A 101 17.47 0.65 -2.02
C LEU A 101 17.09 1.64 -0.92
N PHE A 102 17.57 1.44 0.31
CA PHE A 102 17.31 2.34 1.43
C PHE A 102 18.50 3.26 1.68
N GLU A 103 18.24 4.56 1.55
CA GLU A 103 19.21 5.57 1.95
C GLU A 103 19.34 5.67 3.46
N ARG A 104 20.54 6.04 3.93
CA ARG A 104 20.80 6.28 5.35
C ARG A 104 20.44 7.71 5.69
N GLY A 105 19.60 7.89 6.71
CA GLY A 105 19.21 9.22 7.18
C GLY A 105 17.71 9.34 7.35
N ALA A 106 17.09 10.26 6.63
CA ALA A 106 15.66 10.50 6.69
C ALA A 106 14.88 9.36 6.02
N GLU A 107 13.72 9.03 6.58
CA GLU A 107 12.80 8.05 6.01
C GLU A 107 12.20 8.54 4.70
N GLN A 108 12.09 7.64 3.73
CA GLN A 108 11.45 7.89 2.45
C GLN A 108 10.63 6.67 2.04
N TRP A 109 9.65 6.87 1.16
CA TRP A 109 9.01 5.77 0.46
C TRP A 109 9.98 5.16 -0.55
N VAL A 110 10.30 3.89 -0.36
CA VAL A 110 11.11 3.09 -1.27
C VAL A 110 10.20 2.06 -1.94
N GLU A 111 10.06 2.16 -3.25
CA GLU A 111 9.35 1.14 -4.06
C GLU A 111 10.27 -0.04 -4.36
N ILE A 112 9.77 -1.24 -4.13
CA ILE A 112 10.46 -2.51 -4.34
C ILE A 112 9.62 -3.33 -5.31
N LYS A 113 10.13 -3.46 -6.53
CA LYS A 113 9.49 -4.27 -7.58
C LYS A 113 9.82 -5.74 -7.37
N PHE A 114 8.81 -6.58 -7.46
CA PHE A 114 8.99 -8.03 -7.48
C PHE A 114 9.54 -8.47 -8.83
N SER A 115 10.26 -9.58 -8.83
CA SER A 115 10.86 -10.15 -10.05
C SER A 115 9.81 -10.58 -11.08
N LYS A 116 8.64 -10.99 -10.58
CA LYS A 116 7.43 -11.31 -11.33
C LYS A 116 6.21 -10.89 -10.51
N PRO A 117 5.08 -10.57 -11.17
CA PRO A 117 3.83 -10.34 -10.44
C PRO A 117 3.42 -11.58 -9.63
N VAL A 118 2.80 -11.35 -8.47
CA VAL A 118 2.37 -12.39 -7.52
C VAL A 118 0.88 -12.24 -7.27
N THR A 119 0.10 -13.24 -7.68
CA THR A 119 -1.33 -13.30 -7.34
C THR A 119 -1.51 -13.74 -5.90
N VAL A 120 -2.26 -12.97 -5.11
CA VAL A 120 -2.53 -13.24 -3.70
C VAL A 120 -4.02 -13.46 -3.42
N PRO A 121 -4.38 -14.16 -2.33
CA PRO A 121 -5.75 -14.16 -1.82
C PRO A 121 -6.22 -12.75 -1.42
N ALA A 122 -7.52 -12.61 -1.16
CA ALA A 122 -8.11 -11.33 -0.72
C ALA A 122 -7.43 -10.79 0.55
N ASP A 123 -7.23 -11.69 1.51
CA ASP A 123 -6.46 -11.44 2.71
C ASP A 123 -5.12 -12.15 2.60
N ALA A 124 -4.05 -11.39 2.66
CA ALA A 124 -2.68 -11.89 2.58
C ALA A 124 -1.82 -11.15 3.61
N TRP A 125 -0.63 -11.67 3.88
CA TRP A 125 0.34 -10.98 4.72
C TRP A 125 1.62 -10.71 3.95
N ILE A 126 2.23 -9.56 4.24
CA ILE A 126 3.62 -9.28 3.89
C ILE A 126 4.42 -9.34 5.18
N ALA A 127 5.53 -10.09 5.17
CA ALA A 127 6.52 -10.08 6.25
C ALA A 127 7.88 -9.66 5.68
N VAL A 128 8.54 -8.69 6.31
CA VAL A 128 9.85 -8.22 5.88
C VAL A 128 10.90 -8.66 6.89
N ASP A 129 11.84 -9.50 6.47
CA ASP A 129 12.99 -9.88 7.28
C ASP A 129 14.21 -9.09 6.85
N PHE A 130 14.42 -7.92 7.48
CA PHE A 130 15.65 -7.17 7.28
C PHE A 130 16.89 -7.97 7.70
N ARG A 131 16.79 -8.98 8.57
CA ARG A 131 17.97 -9.63 9.18
C ARG A 131 18.85 -8.59 9.86
N ALA A 132 18.19 -7.64 10.52
CA ALA A 132 18.80 -6.47 11.11
C ALA A 132 19.71 -6.87 12.28
N GLY A 133 20.78 -6.09 12.49
CA GLY A 133 21.71 -6.25 13.59
C GLY A 133 22.12 -4.90 14.18
N ARG A 134 23.18 -4.89 14.98
CA ARG A 134 23.67 -3.66 15.64
C ARG A 134 24.16 -2.60 14.64
N THR A 135 24.73 -3.04 13.52
CA THR A 135 25.40 -2.16 12.53
C THR A 135 24.72 -2.13 11.17
N LYS A 136 23.54 -2.75 11.04
CA LYS A 136 22.75 -2.81 9.80
C LYS A 136 21.27 -3.00 10.09
N GLY A 137 20.43 -2.45 9.25
CA GLY A 137 18.98 -2.61 9.31
C GLY A 137 18.28 -1.42 8.69
N VAL A 138 16.95 -1.49 8.70
CA VAL A 138 16.07 -0.41 8.28
C VAL A 138 15.20 -0.04 9.47
N TYR A 139 15.06 1.25 9.74
CA TYR A 139 13.96 1.76 10.54
C TYR A 139 12.75 1.86 9.65
N VAL A 140 11.73 1.04 9.91
CA VAL A 140 10.45 1.11 9.20
C VAL A 140 9.54 2.06 9.97
N SER A 141 8.92 2.99 9.25
CA SER A 141 7.94 3.90 9.83
C SER A 141 6.63 3.19 10.13
N TYR A 142 5.88 3.75 11.08
CA TYR A 142 4.51 3.36 11.33
C TYR A 142 3.59 4.59 11.42
N ASP A 143 2.33 4.38 11.07
CA ASP A 143 1.22 5.32 11.20
C ASP A 143 0.29 4.84 12.32
N ASP A 144 -0.19 5.76 13.16
CA ASP A 144 -1.03 5.45 14.32
C ASP A 144 -2.54 5.70 14.10
N SER A 145 -2.94 6.13 12.89
CA SER A 145 -4.33 6.51 12.58
C SER A 145 -5.32 5.36 12.74
N THR A 146 -4.86 4.12 12.59
CA THR A 146 -5.71 2.90 12.67
C THR A 146 -5.43 2.04 13.90
N LYS A 147 -4.67 2.53 14.88
CA LYS A 147 -4.33 1.82 16.13
C LYS A 147 -3.62 0.46 15.94
N GLY A 148 -2.99 0.21 14.79
CA GLY A 148 -2.18 -0.99 14.57
C GLY A 148 -2.92 -2.31 14.38
N ASN A 149 -4.21 -2.26 14.01
CA ASN A 149 -5.04 -3.46 13.82
C ASN A 149 -4.51 -4.45 12.77
N ARG A 150 -3.74 -4.00 11.77
CA ARG A 150 -3.23 -4.80 10.65
C ARG A 150 -1.77 -5.20 10.77
N SER A 151 -1.04 -4.71 11.79
CA SER A 151 0.38 -4.96 11.93
C SER A 151 0.71 -5.96 13.01
N ARG A 152 1.72 -6.78 12.74
CA ARG A 152 2.27 -7.78 13.65
C ARG A 152 3.80 -7.77 13.57
N ILE A 153 4.39 -8.59 14.42
CA ILE A 153 5.81 -8.95 14.41
C ILE A 153 5.88 -10.46 14.22
N GLY A 154 6.57 -10.93 13.18
CA GLY A 154 6.72 -12.35 12.91
C GLY A 154 7.32 -12.65 11.54
N LEU A 155 7.68 -13.92 11.35
CA LEU A 155 8.26 -14.47 10.13
C LEU A 155 7.57 -15.80 9.80
N PRO A 156 7.72 -16.33 8.57
CA PRO A 156 7.11 -17.60 8.19
C PRO A 156 7.48 -18.73 9.17
N GLY A 157 6.49 -19.51 9.59
CA GLY A 157 6.66 -20.61 10.55
C GLY A 157 6.80 -20.18 12.02
N ILE A 158 6.68 -18.89 12.33
CA ILE A 158 6.70 -18.35 13.70
C ILE A 158 5.36 -17.68 13.99
N GLU A 159 4.73 -18.04 15.10
CA GLU A 159 3.47 -17.42 15.56
C GLU A 159 3.66 -15.89 15.71
N PRO A 160 2.92 -15.06 14.94
CA PRO A 160 3.09 -13.62 15.01
C PRO A 160 2.57 -13.03 16.32
N LYS A 161 3.22 -11.96 16.75
CA LYS A 161 2.86 -11.23 17.97
C LYS A 161 2.32 -9.85 17.62
N PRO A 162 1.45 -9.27 18.48
CA PRO A 162 1.08 -7.87 18.37
C PRO A 162 2.31 -6.95 18.34
N THR A 163 2.21 -5.82 17.65
CA THR A 163 3.22 -4.76 17.74
C THR A 163 3.26 -4.18 19.16
N GLY A 164 4.45 -3.83 19.64
CA GLY A 164 4.62 -3.13 20.92
C GLY A 164 4.29 -1.62 20.87
N PHE A 165 3.59 -1.18 19.82
CA PHE A 165 3.18 0.21 19.58
C PHE A 165 1.80 0.21 18.91
N SER A 166 1.06 1.31 19.06
CA SER A 166 -0.29 1.48 18.51
C SER A 166 -0.25 2.06 17.10
N GLY A 167 0.17 1.28 16.10
CA GLY A 167 0.24 1.75 14.73
C GLY A 167 0.47 0.63 13.73
N ASN A 168 0.24 0.91 12.45
CA ASN A 168 0.53 0.01 11.36
C ASN A 168 1.88 0.34 10.73
N TRP A 169 2.68 -0.68 10.41
CA TRP A 169 3.83 -0.52 9.54
C TRP A 169 3.41 0.16 8.24
N MET A 170 4.21 1.12 7.80
CA MET A 170 4.02 1.80 6.52
C MET A 170 4.63 0.95 5.41
N ILE A 171 3.96 -0.16 5.14
CA ILE A 171 4.25 -1.10 4.06
C ILE A 171 2.96 -1.22 3.25
N GLU A 172 3.05 -0.93 1.96
CA GLU A 172 1.88 -0.88 1.08
C GLU A 172 2.09 -1.69 -0.18
N PRO A 173 1.04 -2.36 -0.69
CA PRO A 173 1.12 -3.11 -1.94
C PRO A 173 1.29 -2.16 -3.13
N VAL A 174 2.08 -2.59 -4.10
CA VAL A 174 2.08 -2.02 -5.45
C VAL A 174 1.45 -3.06 -6.35
N THR A 175 0.31 -2.73 -6.94
CA THR A 175 -0.49 -3.65 -7.75
C THR A 175 -0.20 -3.43 -9.23
N SER A 176 -0.27 -4.50 -10.03
CA SER A 176 -0.31 -4.38 -11.48
C SER A 176 -1.55 -3.54 -11.90
N PRO A 177 -1.43 -2.68 -12.93
CA PRO A 177 -2.57 -1.97 -13.49
C PRO A 177 -3.55 -2.87 -14.25
#